data_AF-A0A2V6AMG1-F1
#
_entry.id   AF-A0A2V6AMG1-F1
#
_cell.length_a   1.000
_cell.length_b   1.000
_cell.length_c   1.000
_cell.angle_alpha   90.00
_cell.angle_beta   90.00
_cell.angle_gamma   90.00
#
_symmetry.space_group_name_H-M   'P 1'
#
loop_
_entity.id
_entity.type
_entity.pdbx_description
1 polymer ?
#
loop_
_entity_poly.entity_id
_entity_poly.type
_entity_poly.pdbx_seq_one_letter_code
_entity_poly.pdbx_strand_id
1 'polypeptide(L)'
;MKESDAALAELIKNDAETAAYQIAEAYAYRGDKDHAFEWLERARRQRDPGLAGLRRDPLLPNLRDDPRWNVFLHTMGLADDQVKTSAL
;
A
#
# COMPACT_ATOMS: atom_id res chain seq x y z
N MET A 1 -18.90 -11.36 3.46
CA MET A 1 -18.15 -10.69 2.37
C MET A 1 -18.86 -9.47 1.80
N LYS A 2 -20.19 -9.51 1.52
CA LYS A 2 -20.93 -8.34 0.99
C LYS A 2 -20.75 -7.02 1.76
N GLU A 3 -20.72 -7.05 3.09
CA GLU A 3 -20.49 -5.84 3.91
C GLU A 3 -19.08 -5.26 3.73
N SER A 4 -18.06 -6.13 3.61
CA SER A 4 -16.68 -5.70 3.34
C SER A 4 -16.52 -5.10 1.95
N ASP A 5 -17.23 -5.65 0.95
CA ASP A 5 -17.28 -5.10 -0.40
C ASP A 5 -17.96 -3.73 -0.43
N ALA A 6 -19.10 -3.60 0.25
CA ALA A 6 -19.83 -2.33 0.33
C ALA A 6 -19.01 -1.26 1.05
N ALA A 7 -18.38 -1.59 2.18
CA ALA A 7 -17.54 -0.66 2.93
C ALA A 7 -16.33 -0.19 2.11
N LEU A 8 -15.66 -1.10 1.38
CA LEU A 8 -14.55 -0.73 0.51
C LEU A 8 -15.02 0.15 -0.66
N ALA A 9 -16.17 -0.17 -1.26
CA ALA A 9 -16.75 0.66 -2.32
C ALA A 9 -17.13 2.06 -1.82
N GLU A 10 -17.64 2.17 -0.60
CA GLU A 10 -17.96 3.45 0.03
C GLU A 10 -16.70 4.28 0.31
N LEU A 11 -15.64 3.65 0.86
CA LEU A 11 -14.35 4.30 1.07
C LEU A 11 -13.75 4.81 -0.25
N ILE A 12 -13.78 4.01 -1.31
CA ILE A 12 -13.32 4.42 -2.63
C ILE A 12 -14.14 5.59 -3.17
N LYS A 13 -15.47 5.55 -3.00
CA LYS A 13 -16.35 6.60 -3.50
C LYS A 13 -16.09 7.94 -2.80
N ASN A 14 -15.87 7.92 -1.49
CA ASN A 14 -15.85 9.14 -0.68
C ASN A 14 -14.43 9.69 -0.46
N ASP A 15 -13.42 8.82 -0.41
CA ASP A 15 -12.09 9.17 0.12
C ASP A 15 -10.92 8.79 -0.81
N ALA A 16 -11.17 8.42 -2.07
CA ALA A 16 -10.11 8.01 -3.01
C ALA A 16 -9.01 9.06 -3.26
N GLU A 17 -9.26 10.34 -2.98
CA GLU A 17 -8.27 11.41 -3.14
C GLU A 17 -7.37 11.61 -1.91
N THR A 18 -7.79 11.10 -0.75
CA THR A 18 -7.13 11.37 0.54
C THR A 18 -6.76 10.12 1.32
N ALA A 19 -7.29 8.95 0.94
CA ALA A 19 -7.12 7.69 1.64
C ALA A 19 -6.72 6.53 0.69
N ALA A 20 -5.97 6.83 -0.37
CA ALA A 20 -5.55 5.82 -1.34
C ALA A 20 -4.67 4.74 -0.70
N TYR A 21 -3.85 5.11 0.29
CA TYR A 21 -3.06 4.14 1.04
C TYR A 21 -3.94 3.17 1.84
N GLN A 22 -4.96 3.68 2.53
CA GLN A 22 -5.89 2.85 3.32
C GLN A 22 -6.75 1.95 2.43
N ILE A 23 -7.11 2.41 1.23
CA ILE A 23 -7.77 1.57 0.24
C ILE A 23 -6.84 0.43 -0.21
N ALA A 24 -5.55 0.71 -0.41
CA ALA A 24 -4.56 -0.31 -0.71
C ALA A 24 -4.43 -1.34 0.43
N GLU A 25 -4.38 -0.89 1.69
CA GLU A 25 -4.38 -1.77 2.88
C GLU A 25 -5.61 -2.67 2.90
N ALA A 26 -6.80 -2.14 2.59
CA ALA A 26 -8.03 -2.92 2.57
C ALA A 26 -8.00 -4.03 1.49
N TYR A 27 -7.53 -3.73 0.29
CA TYR A 27 -7.31 -4.75 -0.75
C TYR A 27 -6.26 -5.78 -0.34
N ALA A 28 -5.13 -5.32 0.23
CA ALA A 28 -4.05 -6.19 0.70
C ALA A 28 -4.56 -7.15 1.78
N TYR A 29 -5.25 -6.66 2.80
CA TYR A 29 -5.80 -7.47 3.89
C TYR A 29 -6.77 -8.56 3.38
N ARG A 30 -7.48 -8.27 2.28
CA ARG A 30 -8.41 -9.20 1.63
C ARG A 30 -7.73 -10.20 0.67
N GLY A 31 -6.42 -10.10 0.49
CA GLY A 31 -5.65 -10.97 -0.42
C GLY A 31 -5.65 -10.53 -1.88
N ASP A 32 -6.29 -9.40 -2.21
CA ASP A 32 -6.34 -8.87 -3.57
C ASP A 32 -5.09 -8.01 -3.85
N LYS A 33 -3.99 -8.68 -4.16
CA LYS A 33 -2.69 -8.03 -4.33
C LYS A 33 -2.66 -7.10 -5.54
N ASP A 34 -3.40 -7.42 -6.59
CA ASP A 34 -3.38 -6.65 -7.84
C ASP A 34 -3.96 -5.26 -7.61
N HIS A 35 -5.17 -5.17 -7.06
CA HIS A 35 -5.75 -3.87 -6.70
C HIS A 35 -4.95 -3.17 -5.59
N ALA A 36 -4.38 -3.91 -4.64
CA ALA A 36 -3.52 -3.30 -3.62
C ALA A 36 -2.34 -2.54 -4.24
N PHE A 37 -1.64 -3.13 -5.22
CA PHE A 37 -0.54 -2.45 -5.91
C PHE A 37 -1.01 -1.27 -6.77
N GLU A 38 -2.17 -1.36 -7.43
CA GLU A 38 -2.75 -0.23 -8.16
C GLU A 38 -3.00 0.97 -7.24
N TRP A 39 -3.55 0.72 -6.04
CA TRP A 39 -3.82 1.75 -5.05
C TRP A 39 -2.57 2.26 -4.35
N LEU A 40 -1.55 1.42 -4.10
CA LEU A 40 -0.24 1.88 -3.62
C LEU A 40 0.42 2.84 -4.61
N GLU A 41 0.35 2.53 -5.90
CA GLU A 41 0.89 3.39 -6.95
C GLU A 41 0.08 4.69 -7.10
N ARG A 42 -1.23 4.65 -6.87
CA ARG A 42 -2.05 5.86 -6.76
C ARG A 42 -1.65 6.71 -5.55
N ALA A 43 -1.53 6.09 -4.37
CA ALA A 43 -1.09 6.76 -3.14
C ALA A 43 0.26 7.45 -3.34
N ARG A 44 1.19 6.80 -4.04
CA ARG A 44 2.50 7.38 -4.38
C ARG A 44 2.36 8.65 -5.22
N ARG A 45 1.53 8.62 -6.27
CA ARG A 45 1.28 9.80 -7.12
C ARG A 45 0.60 10.94 -6.36
N GLN A 46 -0.31 10.61 -5.45
CA GLN A 46 -1.02 11.58 -4.60
C GLN A 46 -0.15 12.09 -3.43
N ARG A 47 1.03 11.49 -3.19
CA ARG A 47 1.88 11.76 -2.02
C ARG A 47 1.12 11.54 -0.71
N ASP A 48 0.35 10.46 -0.66
CA ASP A 48 -0.44 10.07 0.50
C ASP A 48 0.47 9.92 1.74
N PRO A 49 0.16 10.58 2.87
CA PRO A 49 1.00 10.53 4.08
C PRO A 49 1.07 9.14 4.71
N GLY A 50 0.10 8.26 4.45
CA GLY A 50 0.10 6.87 4.94
C GLY A 50 1.33 6.07 4.49
N LEU A 51 1.92 6.41 3.34
CA LEU A 51 3.13 5.76 2.82
C LEU A 51 4.35 5.86 3.75
N ALA A 52 4.35 6.79 4.72
CA ALA A 52 5.40 6.85 5.73
C ALA A 52 5.49 5.58 6.60
N GLY A 53 4.39 4.83 6.73
CA GLY A 53 4.31 3.57 7.48
C GLY A 53 4.64 2.31 6.67
N LEU A 54 4.74 2.42 5.33
CA LEU A 54 4.72 1.31 4.36
C LEU A 54 5.52 0.07 4.77
N ARG A 55 6.80 0.24 5.12
CA ARG A 55 7.70 -0.90 5.42
C ARG A 55 7.32 -1.68 6.67
N ARG A 56 6.65 -1.05 7.64
CA ARG A 56 6.31 -1.64 8.94
C ARG A 56 4.83 -1.99 9.06
N ASP A 57 4.07 -1.78 8.00
CA ASP A 57 2.62 -1.92 8.04
C ASP A 57 2.18 -3.39 8.26
N PRO A 58 1.40 -3.68 9.32
CA PRO A 58 0.91 -5.02 9.59
C PRO A 58 -0.21 -5.49 8.65
N LEU A 59 -0.78 -4.62 7.82
CA LEU A 59 -1.82 -4.95 6.84
C LEU A 59 -1.27 -5.36 5.47
N LEU A 60 0.03 -5.16 5.24
CA LEU A 60 0.70 -5.47 3.97
C LEU A 60 1.58 -6.75 3.95
N PRO A 61 1.55 -7.70 4.92
CA PRO A 61 2.52 -8.80 4.95
C PRO A 61 2.41 -9.70 3.72
N ASN A 62 1.21 -9.87 3.15
CA ASN A 62 0.99 -10.67 1.95
C ASN A 62 1.56 -10.03 0.67
N LEU A 63 1.83 -8.72 0.67
CA LEU A 63 2.48 -8.04 -0.44
C LEU A 63 4.00 -8.20 -0.37
N ARG A 64 4.60 -8.34 0.82
CA ARG A 64 6.07 -8.35 1.01
C ARG A 64 6.78 -9.47 0.25
N ASP A 65 6.11 -10.61 0.06
CA ASP A 65 6.64 -11.76 -0.69
C ASP A 65 6.36 -11.66 -2.21
N ASP A 66 5.59 -10.67 -2.66
CA ASP A 66 5.31 -10.45 -4.08
C ASP A 66 6.51 -9.71 -4.73
N PRO A 67 7.02 -10.16 -5.90
CA PRO A 67 8.13 -9.50 -6.58
C PRO A 67 7.91 -8.00 -6.84
N ARG A 68 6.66 -7.57 -6.99
CA ARG A 68 6.29 -6.17 -7.18
C ARG A 68 6.57 -5.30 -5.95
N TRP A 69 6.65 -5.88 -4.76
CA TRP A 69 6.94 -5.15 -3.53
C TRP A 69 8.30 -4.47 -3.58
N ASN A 70 9.35 -5.21 -3.93
CA ASN A 70 10.68 -4.64 -4.03
C ASN A 70 10.71 -3.56 -5.13
N VAL A 71 10.07 -3.82 -6.27
CA VAL A 71 9.94 -2.83 -7.36
C VAL A 71 9.27 -1.55 -6.86
N PHE A 72 8.17 -1.66 -6.10
CA PHE A 72 7.48 -0.50 -5.53
C PHE A 72 8.37 0.26 -4.54
N LEU A 73 9.06 -0.44 -3.63
CA LEU A 73 10.00 0.19 -2.69
C LEU A 73 11.11 0.96 -3.40
N HIS A 74 11.61 0.46 -4.53
CA HIS A 74 12.58 1.18 -5.35
C HIS A 74 12.06 2.52 -5.86
N THR A 75 10.79 2.58 -6.27
CA THR A 75 10.15 3.85 -6.71
C THR A 75 10.02 4.87 -5.58
N MET A 76 10.04 4.40 -4.33
CA MET A 76 9.93 5.21 -3.12
C MET A 76 11.29 5.58 -2.51
N GLY A 77 12.41 5.03 -3.00
CA GLY A 77 13.71 5.18 -2.35
C GLY A 77 13.83 4.40 -1.03
N LEU A 78 12.97 3.40 -0.83
CA LEU A 78 12.83 2.63 0.41
C LEU A 78 13.31 1.19 0.27
N ALA A 79 13.87 0.77 -0.87
CA ALA A 79 14.40 -0.57 -1.04
C ALA A 79 15.65 -0.79 -0.18
N ASP A 80 15.92 -2.02 0.25
CA ASP A 80 17.02 -2.34 1.19
C ASP A 80 18.40 -1.91 0.69
N ASP A 81 18.61 -1.90 -0.62
CA ASP A 81 19.85 -1.42 -1.25
C ASP A 81 19.91 0.12 -1.39
N GLN A 82 18.79 0.83 -1.22
CA GLN A 82 18.69 2.29 -1.26
C GLN A 82 18.73 2.92 0.13
N VAL A 83 18.19 2.25 1.14
CA VAL A 83 18.37 2.67 2.54
C VAL A 83 19.74 2.24 3.02
N LYS A 84 20.65 3.20 3.16
CA LYS A 84 21.88 2.98 3.92
C LYS A 84 21.48 2.73 5.37
N THR A 85 21.47 1.47 5.79
CA THR A 85 21.42 1.15 7.22
C THR A 85 22.67 1.77 7.83
N SER A 86 22.51 2.86 8.58
CA SER A 86 23.45 3.17 9.66
C SER A 86 23.40 1.96 10.59
N ALA A 87 24.30 1.01 10.35
CA ALA A 87 24.65 0.03 11.36
C ALA A 87 25.22 0.85 12.53
N LEU A 88 24.41 0.97 13.58
CA LEU A 88 24.85 1.22 14.94
C LEU A 88 24.49 -0.02 15.74
#